data_AF-A0A2X1KUE8-F1
#
_entry.id   AF-A0A2X1KUE8-F1
#
_cell.length_a   1.000
_cell.length_b   1.000
_cell.length_c   1.000
_cell.angle_alpha   90.00
_cell.angle_beta   90.00
_cell.angle_gamma   90.00
#
_symmetry.space_group_name_H-M   'P 1'
#
loop_
_entity.id
_entity.type
_entity.pdbx_description
1 polymer ?
#
loop_
_entity_poly.entity_id
_entity_poly.type
_entity_poly.pdbx_seq_one_letter_code
_entity_poly.pdbx_strand_id
1 'polypeptide(L)' 'MAKDSRIIDSMIHAAHNGKKVTVVVELQARFDEEANIHWAKRLTEAGVHVIFSAPGAENSRQTVPDFT' A
#
# COMPACT_ATOMS: atom_id res chain seq x y z
N MET A 1 11.17 12.96 -8.14
CA MET A 1 10.77 12.01 -7.08
C MET A 1 10.17 12.74 -5.89
N ALA A 2 9.02 13.41 -6.06
CA ALA A 2 8.40 14.25 -5.01
C ALA A 2 6.86 14.31 -5.08
N LYS A 3 6.25 13.56 -6.01
CA LYS A 3 4.80 13.55 -6.20
C LYS A 3 4.16 12.45 -5.36
N ASP A 4 4.79 11.27 -5.34
CA ASP A 4 4.31 10.09 -4.62
C ASP A 4 4.31 10.32 -3.10
N SER A 5 5.37 10.95 -2.57
CA SER A 5 5.48 11.23 -1.14
C SER A 5 4.39 12.18 -0.60
N ARG A 6 3.86 13.12 -1.42
CA ARG A 6 2.80 14.04 -0.98
C ARG A 6 1.44 13.36 -0.88
N ILE A 7 1.18 12.41 -1.76
CA ILE A 7 -0.07 11.63 -1.74
C ILE A 7 -0.07 10.72 -0.51
N ILE A 8 1.03 10.03 -0.24
CA ILE A 8 1.20 9.18 0.94
C ILE A 8 1.01 9.99 2.23
N ASP A 9 1.68 11.14 2.34
CA ASP A 9 1.59 12.00 3.52
C ASP A 9 0.16 12.50 3.78
N SER A 10 -0.56 12.86 2.72
CA SER A 10 -1.97 13.26 2.80
C SER A 10 -2.88 12.13 3.27
N MET A 11 -2.61 10.89 2.83
CA MET A 11 -3.35 9.70 3.26
C MET A 11 -3.12 9.39 4.74
N ILE A 12 -1.86 9.47 5.18
CA ILE A 12 -1.46 9.31 6.58
C ILE A 12 -2.18 10.36 7.45
N HIS A 13 -2.13 11.63 7.06
CA HIS A 13 -2.85 12.69 7.76
C HIS A 13 -4.35 12.44 7.82
N ALA A 14 -4.97 11.98 6.74
CA ALA A 14 -6.40 11.66 6.74
C ALA A 14 -6.74 10.53 7.71
N ALA A 15 -5.92 9.47 7.76
CA ALA A 15 -6.08 8.37 8.70
C ALA A 15 -5.92 8.81 10.16
N HIS A 16 -4.91 9.63 10.47
CA HIS A 16 -4.73 10.21 11.81
C HIS A 16 -5.88 11.12 12.24
N ASN A 17 -6.55 11.78 11.29
CA ASN A 17 -7.78 12.54 11.55
C ASN A 17 -9.03 11.65 11.70
N GLY A 18 -8.87 10.33 11.79
CA GLY A 18 -9.96 9.37 11.99
C GLY A 18 -10.76 9.06 10.73
N LYS A 19 -10.29 9.47 9.54
CA LYS A 19 -10.95 9.10 8.28
C LYS A 19 -10.56 7.68 7.90
N LYS A 20 -11.53 6.93 7.38
CA LYS A 20 -11.25 5.62 6.77
C LYS A 20 -10.60 5.84 5.41
N VAL A 21 -9.34 5.48 5.29
CA VAL A 21 -8.56 5.58 4.05
C VAL A 21 -8.23 4.17 3.58
N THR A 22 -8.50 3.88 2.32
CA THR A 22 -8.19 2.59 1.68
C THR A 22 -7.34 2.83 0.44
N VAL A 23 -6.27 2.07 0.27
CA VAL A 23 -5.33 2.17 -0.85
C VAL A 23 -5.20 0.81 -1.51
N VAL A 24 -5.25 0.79 -2.84
CA VAL A 24 -4.97 -0.41 -3.64
C VAL A 24 -3.59 -0.25 -4.28
N VAL A 25 -2.71 -1.20 -4.03
CA VAL A 25 -1.36 -1.27 -4.59
C VAL A 25 -1.33 -2.39 -5.62
N GLU A 26 -1.18 -2.05 -6.89
CA GLU A 26 -0.98 -3.04 -7.94
C GLU A 26 0.50 -3.46 -7.97
N LEU A 27 0.77 -4.74 -7.77
CA LEU A 27 2.12 -5.29 -7.88
C LEU A 27 2.48 -5.43 -9.36
N GLN A 28 2.88 -4.32 -9.98
CA GLN A 28 3.39 -4.31 -11.35
C GLN A 28 4.93 -4.42 -11.31
N ALA A 29 5.45 -5.55 -11.79
CA ALA A 29 6.86 -5.86 -12.00
C ALA A 29 7.75 -5.99 -10.74
N ARG A 30 8.73 -6.90 -10.83
CA ARG A 30 9.66 -7.28 -9.75
C ARG A 30 10.57 -6.17 -9.25
N PHE A 31 10.81 -5.13 -10.06
CA PHE A 31 11.78 -4.07 -9.75
C PHE A 31 11.25 -3.00 -8.79
N ASP A 32 9.93 -2.78 -8.73
CA ASP A 32 9.31 -1.79 -7.83
C ASP A 32 8.72 -2.43 -6.56
N GLU A 33 8.94 -3.75 -6.38
CA GLU A 33 8.39 -4.51 -5.27
C GLU A 33 8.87 -3.97 -3.91
N GLU A 34 10.15 -3.66 -3.76
CA GLU A 34 10.71 -3.13 -2.50
C GLU A 34 10.13 -1.76 -2.13
N ALA A 35 9.92 -0.88 -3.12
CA ALA A 35 9.31 0.42 -2.91
C ALA A 35 7.84 0.27 -2.52
N ASN A 36 7.09 -0.59 -3.21
CA ASN A 36 5.68 -0.85 -2.93
C ASN A 36 5.48 -1.47 -1.52
N ILE A 37 6.35 -2.39 -1.12
CA ILE A 37 6.36 -2.97 0.23
C ILE A 37 6.64 -1.88 1.28
N HIS A 38 7.64 -1.02 1.04
CA HIS A 38 7.97 0.06 1.96
C HIS A 38 6.79 1.02 2.18
N TRP A 39 6.11 1.44 1.09
CA TRP A 39 4.96 2.34 1.19
C TRP A 39 3.75 1.68 1.85
N ALA A 40 3.47 0.43 1.51
CA ALA A 40 2.37 -0.31 2.12
C ALA A 40 2.57 -0.46 3.63
N LYS A 41 3.79 -0.78 4.08
CA LYS A 41 4.09 -0.85 5.52
C LYS A 41 3.82 0.47 6.21
N ARG A 42 4.35 1.58 5.67
CA ARG A 42 4.15 2.92 6.25
C ARG A 42 2.68 3.34 6.31
N LEU A 43 1.90 3.00 5.29
CA LEU A 43 0.46 3.28 5.24
C LEU A 43 -0.29 2.45 6.28
N THR A 44 0.00 1.16 6.40
CA THR A 44 -0.61 0.28 7.41
C THR A 44 -0.28 0.74 8.83
N GLU A 45 0.97 1.10 9.11
CA GLU A 45 1.39 1.65 10.41
C GLU A 45 0.66 2.96 10.77
N ALA A 46 0.25 3.75 9.77
CA ALA A 46 -0.55 4.95 9.95
C ALA A 46 -2.07 4.69 10.09
N GLY A 47 -2.51 3.43 10.04
CA GLY A 47 -3.94 3.06 10.12
C GLY A 47 -4.69 3.15 8.79
N VAL A 48 -3.98 3.23 7.66
CA VAL A 48 -4.56 3.14 6.32
C VAL A 48 -4.75 1.68 5.93
N HIS A 49 -5.89 1.34 5.34
CA HIS A 49 -6.16 -0.01 4.88
C HIS A 49 -5.53 -0.24 3.49
N VAL A 50 -4.50 -1.08 3.40
CA VAL A 50 -3.78 -1.36 2.14
C VAL A 50 -4.21 -2.71 1.57
N ILE A 51 -4.58 -2.73 0.29
CA ILE A 51 -4.99 -3.92 -0.46
C ILE A 51 -4.01 -4.12 -1.62
N PHE A 52 -3.45 -5.31 -1.77
CA PHE A 52 -2.58 -5.62 -2.91
C PHE A 52 -3.37 -6.34 -4.01
N SER A 53 -3.22 -5.90 -5.26
CA SER A 53 -3.78 -6.54 -6.45
C SER A 53 -2.63 -7.06 -7.32
N ALA A 54 -2.64 -8.34 -7.66
CA ALA A 54 -1.64 -8.94 -8.55
C ALA A 54 -2.20 -9.03 -9.99
N PRO A 55 -1.55 -8.41 -10.99
CA PRO A 55 -1.93 -8.60 -12.39
C PRO A 55 -1.54 -10.02 -12.82
N GLY A 56 -2.54 -10.87 -13.07
CA GLY A 56 -2.35 -12.20 -13.69
C GLY A 56 -2.31 -13.40 -12.74
N ALA A 57 -3.12 -13.42 -11.67
CA ALA A 57 -3.26 -14.59 -10.82
C ALA A 57 -4.01 -15.73 -11.53
N GLU A 58 -3.30 -16.55 -12.31
CA GLU A 58 -3.80 -17.91 -12.58
C GLU A 58 -3.52 -18.82 -11.38
N ASN A 59 -2.35 -18.73 -10.69
CA ASN A 59 -1.95 -19.82 -9.78
C ASN A 59 -1.19 -19.42 -8.51
N SER A 60 -1.44 -18.26 -7.90
CA SER A 60 -0.74 -17.90 -6.65
C SER A 60 -1.68 -17.23 -5.67
N ARG A 61 -2.07 -17.97 -4.62
CA ARG A 61 -2.56 -17.40 -3.36
C ARG A 61 -1.48 -16.45 -2.85
N GLN A 62 -1.55 -15.18 -3.24
CA GLN A 62 -0.72 -14.16 -2.63
C GLN A 62 -1.39 -13.81 -1.31
N THR A 63 -0.96 -14.50 -0.27
CA THR A 63 -1.26 -14.13 1.11
C THR A 63 -0.90 -12.66 1.25
N VAL A 64 -1.88 -11.80 1.48
CA VAL A 64 -1.59 -10.45 1.97
C VAL A 64 -0.66 -10.65 3.17
N PRO A 65 0.53 -10.03 3.21
CA PRO A 65 1.33 -10.07 4.41
C PRO A 65 0.45 -9.47 5.50
N ASP A 66 0.15 -10.25 6.54
CA ASP A 66 -0.51 -9.73 7.72
C ASP A 66 0.47 -8.75 8.35
N PHE A 67 0.17 -7.46 8.21
CA PHE A 67 0.94 -6.36 8.80
C PHE A 67 0.33 -5.92 10.14
N THR A 68 -0.52 -6.78 10.73
CA THR A 68 -1.14 -6.57 12.06
C THR A 68 -0.09 -6.49 13.16
#